data_AF-A0A844ML99-F1
#
_entry.id   AF-A0A844ML99-F1
#
_cell.length_a   1.000
_cell.length_b   1.000
_cell.length_c   1.000
_cell.angle_alpha   90.00
_cell.angle_beta   90.00
_cell.angle_gamma   90.00
#
_symmetry.space_group_name_H-M   'P 1'
#
loop_
_entity.id
_entity.type
_entity.pdbx_description
1 polymer ?
#
loop_
_entity_poly.entity_id
_entity_poly.type
_entity_poly.pdbx_seq_one_letter_code
_entity_poly.pdbx_strand_id
1 'polypeptide(L)'
;MGIHLQQAMEVGKYLVTQRLLGRKHFPLVLMLEPLFRCNLACSGCGKIQHPKEILKQHLSPEECFAAVEECGAPVVSIPGGEPLLHPQIDEIVRGLVERKKFIYLCTNGLLLEKSLDKFEPSPYLTFSVHLDGMRELHDKCVDRKGVFDTAVQAIRAAKAKGFRVTTNTTIFEGTDPKEIQEFFSFLNDLGIDGMMISPGYSYEWAPDQDHFLKREQTQALFREILTPYKTGQKNWNFNHNPLFLDFLIGEKDYECTPWGSPSYSVLGWQKPCYLLNEGHYKTFQELIDKTDWNQYGRKSGNPKCADCMVHCGYEPTAAMDAMQPNNIGRSVKALFGR
;
A
#
# COMPACT_ATOMS: atom_id res chain seq x y z
N MET A 1 9.86 -10.09 -10.78
CA MET A 1 8.52 -9.70 -11.28
C MET A 1 7.72 -9.14 -10.11
N GLY A 2 7.39 -7.85 -10.17
CA GLY A 2 6.79 -7.07 -9.09
C GLY A 2 5.45 -7.60 -8.57
N ILE A 3 4.63 -8.15 -9.47
CA ILE A 3 3.36 -8.82 -9.17
C ILE A 3 3.47 -10.29 -9.58
N HIS A 4 2.94 -11.22 -8.77
CA HIS A 4 2.89 -12.62 -9.14
C HIS A 4 1.90 -12.85 -10.30
N LEU A 5 2.25 -13.63 -11.34
CA LEU A 5 1.42 -13.79 -12.54
C LEU A 5 -0.02 -14.24 -12.21
N GLN A 6 -0.16 -15.16 -11.25
CA GLN A 6 -1.47 -15.60 -10.76
C GLN A 6 -2.30 -14.46 -10.18
N GLN A 7 -1.68 -13.55 -9.41
CA GLN A 7 -2.35 -12.36 -8.88
C GLN A 7 -2.83 -11.47 -10.02
N ALA A 8 -1.98 -11.21 -11.01
CA ALA A 8 -2.35 -10.37 -12.14
C ALA A 8 -3.53 -10.95 -12.94
N MET A 9 -3.55 -12.27 -13.16
CA MET A 9 -4.65 -12.95 -13.85
C MET A 9 -5.97 -12.87 -13.08
N GLU A 10 -5.96 -13.19 -11.78
CA GLU A 10 -7.18 -13.17 -10.96
C GLU A 10 -7.71 -11.75 -10.76
N VAL A 11 -6.82 -10.77 -10.56
CA VAL A 11 -7.20 -9.35 -10.51
C VAL A 11 -7.77 -8.89 -11.86
N GLY A 12 -7.13 -9.26 -12.98
CA GLY A 12 -7.64 -8.94 -14.31
C GLY A 12 -9.04 -9.51 -14.55
N LYS A 13 -9.26 -10.79 -14.21
CA LYS A 13 -10.58 -11.45 -14.27
C LYS A 13 -11.61 -10.74 -13.39
N TYR A 14 -11.22 -10.36 -12.18
CA TYR A 14 -12.08 -9.59 -11.27
C TYR A 14 -12.50 -8.25 -11.90
N LEU A 15 -11.55 -7.46 -12.41
CA LEU A 15 -11.82 -6.17 -13.05
C LEU A 15 -12.77 -6.30 -14.25
N VAL A 16 -12.56 -7.29 -15.12
CA VAL A 16 -13.47 -7.57 -16.26
C VAL A 16 -14.87 -7.90 -15.74
N THR A 17 -14.97 -8.74 -14.72
CA THR A 17 -16.26 -9.15 -14.14
C THR A 17 -17.01 -7.95 -13.57
N GLN A 18 -16.37 -7.10 -12.77
CA GLN A 18 -17.01 -5.90 -12.21
C GLN A 18 -17.50 -4.94 -13.31
N ARG A 19 -16.71 -4.77 -14.38
CA ARG A 19 -17.09 -3.95 -15.54
C ARG A 19 -18.28 -4.52 -16.30
N LEU A 20 -18.32 -5.84 -16.54
CA LEU A 20 -19.45 -6.52 -17.20
C LEU A 20 -20.73 -6.44 -16.37
N LEU A 21 -20.62 -6.45 -15.04
CA LEU A 21 -21.75 -6.25 -14.13
C LEU A 21 -22.18 -4.78 -14.02
N GLY A 22 -21.52 -3.85 -14.71
CA GLY A 22 -21.86 -2.42 -14.69
C GLY A 22 -21.68 -1.74 -13.33
N ARG A 23 -20.89 -2.34 -12.43
CA ARG A 23 -20.67 -1.79 -11.08
C ARG A 23 -19.75 -0.57 -11.17
N LYS A 24 -20.24 0.56 -10.67
CA LYS A 24 -19.50 1.84 -10.69
C LYS A 24 -18.47 1.92 -9.56
N HIS A 25 -18.87 1.51 -8.36
CA HIS A 25 -18.00 1.50 -7.18
C HIS A 25 -17.77 0.06 -6.75
N PHE A 26 -16.53 -0.40 -6.88
CA PHE A 26 -16.11 -1.71 -6.39
C PHE A 26 -14.67 -1.60 -5.84
N PRO A 27 -14.33 -2.37 -4.81
CA PRO A 27 -13.01 -2.31 -4.20
C PRO A 27 -12.04 -3.20 -4.97
N LEU A 28 -10.78 -2.79 -5.03
CA LEU A 28 -9.68 -3.58 -5.59
C LEU A 28 -8.77 -4.13 -4.48
N VAL A 29 -8.52 -3.31 -3.46
CA VAL A 29 -7.66 -3.64 -2.31
C VAL A 29 -8.42 -3.32 -1.03
N LEU A 30 -8.60 -4.28 -0.12
CA LEU A 30 -9.05 -3.94 1.23
C LEU A 30 -7.82 -3.55 2.07
N MET A 31 -7.86 -2.38 2.72
CA MET A 31 -6.94 -2.01 3.79
C MET A 31 -7.52 -2.52 5.11
N LEU A 32 -7.05 -3.67 5.58
CA LEU A 32 -7.52 -4.29 6.82
C LEU A 32 -6.58 -3.92 7.97
N GLU A 33 -7.05 -3.09 8.90
CA GLU A 33 -6.29 -2.60 10.05
C GLU A 33 -6.75 -3.33 11.33
N PRO A 34 -6.26 -4.56 11.60
CA PRO A 34 -6.73 -5.35 12.74
C PRO A 34 -6.36 -4.74 14.09
N LEU A 35 -5.41 -3.81 14.13
CA LEU A 35 -5.00 -3.08 15.33
C LEU A 35 -4.30 -1.76 14.95
N PHE A 36 -4.27 -0.81 15.88
CA PHE A 36 -3.56 0.46 15.70
C PHE A 36 -2.27 0.60 16.52
N ARG A 37 -2.03 -0.24 17.54
CA ARG A 37 -0.79 -0.21 18.32
C ARG A 37 0.44 -0.53 17.47
N CYS A 38 1.53 0.20 17.69
CA CYS A 38 2.82 -0.02 17.04
C CYS A 38 3.95 0.01 18.08
N ASN A 39 5.07 -0.60 17.74
CA ASN A 39 6.34 -0.58 18.49
C ASN A 39 7.34 0.48 17.96
N LEU A 40 6.87 1.38 17.11
CA LEU A 40 7.58 2.54 16.57
C LEU A 40 6.68 3.80 16.65
N ALA A 41 7.30 4.97 16.56
CA ALA A 41 6.64 6.28 16.60
C ALA A 41 7.07 7.16 15.42
N CYS A 42 6.93 6.63 14.20
CA CYS A 42 7.37 7.30 12.97
C CYS A 42 6.74 8.69 12.82
N SER A 43 7.52 9.67 12.33
CA SER A 43 7.09 11.07 12.21
C SER A 43 5.87 11.26 11.30
N GLY A 44 5.77 10.47 10.22
CA GLY A 44 4.64 10.48 9.29
C GLY A 44 3.45 9.60 9.69
N CYS A 45 3.50 8.91 10.84
CA CYS A 45 2.46 7.98 11.25
C CYS A 45 1.42 8.64 12.15
N GLY A 46 0.17 8.46 11.78
CA GLY A 46 -0.95 8.99 12.54
C GLY A 46 -1.76 7.95 13.33
N LYS A 47 -1.62 6.66 13.02
CA LYS A 47 -2.44 5.60 13.62
C LYS A 47 -2.16 5.40 15.11
N ILE A 48 -0.94 5.68 15.56
CA ILE A 48 -0.59 5.58 16.99
C ILE A 48 -1.11 6.75 17.84
N GLN A 49 -1.69 7.79 17.22
CA GLN A 49 -2.23 8.96 17.91
C GLN A 49 -3.64 8.73 18.47
N HIS A 50 -4.24 7.56 18.23
CA HIS A 50 -5.52 7.21 18.83
C HIS A 50 -5.43 7.10 20.38
N PRO A 51 -6.54 7.34 21.09
CA PRO A 51 -6.62 7.09 22.53
C PRO A 51 -6.14 5.69 22.92
N LYS A 52 -5.52 5.57 24.10
CA LYS A 52 -4.97 4.29 24.62
C LYS A 52 -5.99 3.15 24.58
N GLU A 53 -7.26 3.42 24.84
CA GLU A 53 -8.29 2.38 24.85
C GLU A 53 -8.65 1.86 23.46
N ILE A 54 -8.42 2.66 22.41
CA ILE A 54 -8.50 2.20 21.01
C ILE A 54 -7.23 1.43 20.65
N LEU A 55 -6.05 1.89 21.07
CA LEU A 55 -4.78 1.21 20.78
C LEU A 55 -4.68 -0.19 21.40
N LYS A 56 -5.40 -0.45 22.50
CA LYS A 56 -5.47 -1.79 23.13
C LYS A 56 -6.41 -2.75 22.41
N GLN A 57 -7.32 -2.25 21.58
CA GLN A 57 -8.24 -3.09 20.82
C GLN A 57 -7.53 -3.78 19.67
N HIS A 58 -8.10 -4.92 19.29
CA HIS A 58 -7.74 -5.64 18.09
C HIS A 58 -8.95 -6.43 17.60
N LEU A 59 -9.05 -6.63 16.29
CA LEU A 59 -10.10 -7.44 15.67
C LEU A 59 -9.82 -8.93 15.90
N SER A 60 -10.87 -9.70 16.15
CA SER A 60 -10.82 -11.16 16.07
C SER A 60 -10.59 -11.63 14.62
N PRO A 61 -10.09 -12.87 14.41
CA PRO A 61 -10.06 -13.48 13.08
C PRO A 61 -11.41 -13.48 12.38
N GLU A 62 -12.49 -13.78 13.11
CA GLU A 62 -13.86 -13.81 12.58
C GLU A 62 -14.31 -12.45 12.04
N GLU A 63 -14.03 -11.36 12.77
CA GLU A 63 -14.33 -10.00 12.31
C GLU A 63 -13.54 -9.65 11.04
N CYS A 64 -12.27 -10.05 10.99
CA CYS A 64 -11.42 -9.86 9.80
C CYS A 64 -11.96 -10.64 8.59
N PHE A 65 -12.38 -11.89 8.79
CA PHE A 65 -12.96 -12.71 7.71
C PHE A 65 -14.28 -12.13 7.21
N ALA A 66 -15.17 -11.73 8.13
CA ALA A 66 -16.44 -11.12 7.80
C ALA A 66 -16.25 -9.83 6.99
N ALA A 67 -15.33 -8.95 7.39
CA ALA A 67 -15.05 -7.71 6.64
C ALA A 67 -14.48 -7.97 5.24
N VAL A 68 -13.60 -8.98 5.11
CA VAL A 68 -13.03 -9.37 3.81
C VAL A 68 -14.08 -9.96 2.87
N GLU A 69 -14.99 -10.78 3.41
CA GLU A 69 -16.10 -11.36 2.67
C GLU A 69 -17.11 -10.30 2.25
N GLU A 70 -17.45 -9.37 3.15
CA GLU A 70 -18.35 -8.25 2.91
C GLU A 70 -17.84 -7.31 1.81
N CYS A 71 -16.55 -6.97 1.83
CA CYS A 71 -15.92 -6.10 0.83
C CYS A 71 -15.75 -6.78 -0.52
N GLY A 72 -15.38 -8.07 -0.53
CA GLY A 72 -15.21 -8.85 -1.76
C GLY A 72 -13.96 -8.50 -2.58
N ALA A 73 -13.10 -7.59 -2.12
CA ALA A 73 -11.84 -7.25 -2.80
C ALA A 73 -10.94 -8.51 -3.00
N PRO A 74 -10.25 -8.64 -4.15
CA PRO A 74 -9.34 -9.76 -4.39
C PRO A 74 -8.02 -9.64 -3.62
N VAL A 75 -7.58 -8.43 -3.32
CA VAL A 75 -6.34 -8.14 -2.59
C VAL A 75 -6.69 -7.62 -1.19
N VAL A 76 -5.98 -8.10 -0.17
CA VAL A 76 -6.09 -7.61 1.20
C VAL A 76 -4.70 -7.15 1.63
N SER A 77 -4.52 -5.84 1.77
CA SER A 77 -3.38 -5.30 2.48
C SER A 77 -3.72 -5.34 3.96
N ILE A 78 -2.82 -5.88 4.79
CA ILE A 78 -2.96 -5.86 6.25
C ILE A 78 -1.94 -4.85 6.79
N PRO A 79 -2.28 -3.55 6.79
CA PRO A 79 -1.54 -2.52 7.52
C PRO A 79 -2.04 -2.43 8.97
N GLY A 80 -1.84 -1.28 9.61
CA GLY A 80 -2.32 -0.96 10.94
C GLY A 80 -1.27 -0.16 11.68
N GLY A 81 -1.19 -0.36 13.00
CA GLY A 81 0.06 -0.11 13.71
C GLY A 81 1.14 -1.09 13.22
N GLU A 82 1.53 -2.06 14.06
CA GLU A 82 2.38 -3.17 13.63
C GLU A 82 1.59 -4.49 13.69
N PRO A 83 1.16 -5.06 12.54
CA PRO A 83 0.37 -6.29 12.49
C PRO A 83 0.99 -7.49 13.22
N LEU A 84 2.33 -7.60 13.25
CA LEU A 84 3.01 -8.67 13.97
C LEU A 84 2.90 -8.57 15.51
N LEU A 85 2.31 -7.48 16.03
CA LEU A 85 1.89 -7.39 17.43
C LEU A 85 0.52 -8.04 17.69
N HIS A 86 -0.26 -8.38 16.67
CA HIS A 86 -1.54 -9.05 16.87
C HIS A 86 -1.32 -10.46 17.43
N PRO A 87 -2.06 -10.89 18.48
CA PRO A 87 -1.89 -12.21 19.07
C PRO A 87 -2.23 -13.36 18.11
N GLN A 88 -3.15 -13.12 17.17
CA GLN A 88 -3.67 -14.12 16.22
C GLN A 88 -3.42 -13.74 14.74
N ILE A 89 -2.33 -13.00 14.44
CA ILE A 89 -2.06 -12.57 13.05
C ILE A 89 -1.91 -13.77 12.10
N ASP A 90 -1.33 -14.87 12.59
CA ASP A 90 -1.12 -16.10 11.85
C ASP A 90 -2.44 -16.78 11.47
N GLU A 91 -3.41 -16.78 12.38
CA GLU A 91 -4.76 -17.28 12.12
C GLU A 91 -5.50 -16.43 11.09
N ILE A 92 -5.43 -15.10 11.22
CA ILE A 92 -5.98 -14.16 10.23
C ILE A 92 -5.38 -14.44 8.86
N VAL A 93 -4.05 -14.48 8.74
CA VAL A 93 -3.38 -14.70 7.46
C VAL A 93 -3.73 -16.06 6.87
N ARG A 94 -3.69 -17.14 7.66
CA ARG A 94 -4.06 -18.49 7.22
C ARG A 94 -5.48 -18.53 6.67
N GLY A 95 -6.45 -17.99 7.43
CA GLY A 95 -7.86 -17.97 7.00
C GLY A 95 -8.10 -17.14 5.73
N LEU A 96 -7.29 -16.10 5.49
CA LEU A 96 -7.36 -15.32 4.25
C LEU A 96 -6.69 -16.02 3.05
N VAL A 97 -5.61 -16.78 3.29
CA VAL A 97 -4.97 -17.64 2.27
C VAL A 97 -5.94 -18.74 1.82
N GLU A 98 -6.65 -19.39 2.75
CA GLU A 98 -7.67 -20.41 2.45
C GLU A 98 -8.80 -19.84 1.58
N ARG A 99 -9.15 -18.57 1.79
CA ARG A 99 -10.11 -17.79 0.98
C ARG A 99 -9.52 -17.28 -0.34
N LYS A 100 -8.28 -17.64 -0.68
CA LYS A 100 -7.56 -17.26 -1.91
C LYS A 100 -7.46 -15.75 -2.11
N LYS A 101 -7.34 -14.99 -1.02
CA LYS A 101 -7.06 -13.54 -1.08
C LYS A 101 -5.58 -13.31 -1.24
N PHE A 102 -5.18 -12.35 -2.07
CA PHE A 102 -3.78 -11.95 -2.18
C PHE A 102 -3.44 -11.00 -1.04
N ILE A 103 -2.64 -11.48 -0.09
CA ILE A 103 -2.33 -10.79 1.16
C ILE A 103 -0.99 -10.06 1.03
N TYR A 104 -1.01 -8.78 1.37
CA TYR A 104 0.19 -7.99 1.65
C TYR A 104 0.24 -7.70 3.14
N LEU A 105 0.97 -8.53 3.90
CA LEU A 105 1.15 -8.32 5.33
C LEU A 105 2.22 -7.24 5.51
N CYS A 106 1.79 -6.03 5.85
CA CYS A 106 2.66 -4.88 5.99
C CYS A 106 3.34 -4.88 7.36
N THR A 107 4.65 -4.66 7.42
CA THR A 107 5.40 -4.67 8.69
C THR A 107 6.55 -3.69 8.65
N ASN A 108 6.93 -3.14 9.81
CA ASN A 108 8.15 -2.38 10.00
C ASN A 108 9.41 -3.26 10.09
N GLY A 109 9.26 -4.59 10.03
CA GLY A 109 10.36 -5.54 9.95
C GLY A 109 10.97 -5.94 11.30
N LEU A 110 10.77 -5.18 12.38
CA LEU A 110 11.40 -5.44 13.69
C LEU A 110 11.05 -6.80 14.28
N LEU A 111 9.84 -7.29 14.01
CA LEU A 111 9.33 -8.54 14.55
C LEU A 111 9.25 -9.64 13.49
N LEU A 112 9.62 -9.34 12.23
CA LEU A 112 9.38 -10.24 11.11
C LEU A 112 10.19 -11.53 11.26
N GLU A 113 11.52 -11.44 11.41
CA GLU A 113 12.40 -12.61 11.50
C GLU A 113 11.93 -13.63 12.55
N LYS A 114 11.63 -13.16 13.77
CA LYS A 114 11.16 -14.01 14.88
C LYS A 114 9.73 -14.53 14.71
N SER A 115 8.96 -13.96 13.79
CA SER A 115 7.57 -14.35 13.54
C SER A 115 7.42 -15.26 12.31
N LEU A 116 8.50 -15.47 11.54
CA LEU A 116 8.43 -16.24 10.29
C LEU A 116 7.91 -17.66 10.49
N ASP A 117 8.22 -18.32 11.62
CA ASP A 117 7.78 -19.70 11.91
C ASP A 117 6.27 -19.82 12.17
N LYS A 118 5.57 -18.69 12.30
CA LYS A 118 4.10 -18.68 12.41
C LYS A 118 3.40 -18.75 11.06
N PHE A 119 4.13 -18.57 9.96
CA PHE A 119 3.57 -18.49 8.62
C PHE A 119 4.18 -19.56 7.71
N GLU A 120 3.49 -19.87 6.62
CA GLU A 120 3.97 -20.77 5.58
C GLU A 120 4.06 -20.00 4.24
N PRO A 121 5.11 -20.21 3.43
CA PRO A 121 5.19 -19.65 2.10
C PRO A 121 3.97 -20.05 1.26
N SER A 122 3.33 -19.06 0.64
CA SER A 122 2.12 -19.25 -0.16
C SER A 122 2.12 -18.29 -1.34
N PRO A 123 1.60 -18.66 -2.53
CA PRO A 123 1.42 -17.73 -3.65
C PRO A 123 0.43 -16.59 -3.31
N TYR A 124 -0.30 -16.72 -2.21
CA TYR A 124 -1.25 -15.73 -1.72
C TYR A 124 -0.70 -14.84 -0.60
N LEU A 125 0.54 -15.07 -0.11
CA LEU A 125 1.12 -14.30 0.98
C LEU A 125 2.40 -13.58 0.53
N THR A 126 2.40 -12.26 0.70
CA THR A 126 3.57 -11.39 0.51
C THR A 126 3.82 -10.60 1.80
N PHE A 127 5.05 -10.62 2.31
CA PHE A 127 5.47 -9.66 3.32
C PHE A 127 5.83 -8.34 2.64
N SER A 128 5.22 -7.24 3.08
CA SER A 128 5.53 -5.90 2.61
C SER A 128 6.28 -5.13 3.69
N VAL A 129 7.61 -5.09 3.60
CA VAL A 129 8.47 -4.45 4.61
C VAL A 129 8.63 -2.97 4.31
N HIS A 130 8.33 -2.12 5.29
CA HIS A 130 8.45 -0.67 5.13
C HIS A 130 9.92 -0.22 5.24
N LEU A 131 10.43 0.46 4.22
CA LEU A 131 11.76 1.06 4.18
C LEU A 131 11.71 2.34 3.32
N ASP A 132 12.12 3.48 3.89
CA ASP A 132 11.93 4.80 3.27
C ASP A 132 13.21 5.37 2.65
N GLY A 133 14.33 4.67 2.80
CA GLY A 133 15.63 5.11 2.29
C GLY A 133 16.77 4.26 2.83
N MET A 134 18.00 4.71 2.54
CA MET A 134 19.19 4.13 3.16
C MET A 134 19.18 4.32 4.69
N ARG A 135 20.05 3.59 5.38
CA ARG A 135 20.10 3.46 6.85
C ARG A 135 19.74 4.72 7.63
N GLU A 136 20.46 5.81 7.38
CA GLU A 136 20.29 7.05 8.15
C GLU A 136 18.94 7.73 7.90
N LEU A 137 18.50 7.78 6.63
CA LEU A 137 17.21 8.35 6.25
C LEU A 137 16.06 7.53 6.84
N HIS A 138 16.10 6.20 6.69
CA HIS A 138 15.03 5.36 7.21
C HIS A 138 14.94 5.41 8.74
N ASP A 139 16.07 5.29 9.45
CA ASP A 139 16.11 5.37 10.92
C ASP A 139 15.61 6.74 11.43
N LYS A 140 15.86 7.82 10.68
CA LYS A 140 15.30 9.16 10.95
C LYS A 140 13.79 9.19 10.76
N CYS A 141 13.26 8.63 9.67
CA CYS A 141 11.81 8.58 9.40
C CYS A 141 11.04 7.83 10.49
N VAL A 142 11.61 6.78 11.06
CA VAL A 142 10.98 5.94 12.08
C VAL A 142 11.33 6.35 13.53
N ASP A 143 12.10 7.43 13.69
CA ASP A 143 12.59 7.96 14.97
C ASP A 143 13.29 6.90 15.86
N ARG A 144 14.07 6.01 15.23
CA ARG A 144 14.78 4.94 15.95
C ARG A 144 15.97 4.42 15.15
N LYS A 145 17.15 4.40 15.79
CA LYS A 145 18.37 3.84 15.20
C LYS A 145 18.34 2.30 15.13
N GLY A 146 18.92 1.75 14.08
CA GLY A 146 19.09 0.31 13.85
C GLY A 146 17.86 -0.41 13.29
N VAL A 147 16.81 0.33 12.93
CA VAL A 147 15.59 -0.27 12.35
C VAL A 147 15.88 -0.77 10.94
N PHE A 148 16.63 0.01 10.15
CA PHE A 148 17.04 -0.38 8.79
C PHE A 148 17.74 -1.75 8.77
N ASP A 149 18.74 -1.93 9.64
CA ASP A 149 19.52 -3.18 9.70
C ASP A 149 18.65 -4.37 10.08
N THR A 150 17.79 -4.18 11.08
CA THR A 150 16.87 -5.22 11.55
C THR A 150 15.89 -5.61 10.44
N ALA A 151 15.33 -4.63 9.73
CA ALA A 151 14.42 -4.87 8.61
C ALA A 151 15.13 -5.59 7.45
N VAL A 152 16.35 -5.18 7.08
CA VAL A 152 17.15 -5.85 6.03
C VAL A 152 17.48 -7.29 6.43
N GLN A 153 17.86 -7.54 7.70
CA GLN A 153 18.09 -8.89 8.20
C GLN A 153 16.81 -9.74 8.09
N ALA A 154 15.66 -9.19 8.50
CA ALA A 154 14.40 -9.90 8.43
C ALA A 154 13.96 -10.19 6.98
N ILE A 155 14.22 -9.27 6.04
CA ILE A 155 14.01 -9.51 4.60
C ILE A 155 14.84 -10.72 4.15
N ARG A 156 16.14 -10.75 4.48
CA ARG A 156 17.03 -11.88 4.12
C ARG A 156 16.52 -13.19 4.70
N ALA A 157 16.11 -13.21 5.97
CA ALA A 157 15.58 -14.39 6.63
C ALA A 157 14.27 -14.88 5.97
N ALA A 158 13.35 -13.96 5.65
CA ALA A 158 12.11 -14.28 4.97
C ALA A 158 12.35 -14.86 3.57
N LYS A 159 13.24 -14.24 2.78
CA LYS A 159 13.64 -14.74 1.46
C LYS A 159 14.29 -16.12 1.56
N ALA A 160 15.16 -16.37 2.55
CA ALA A 160 15.80 -17.66 2.76
C ALA A 160 14.80 -18.79 3.08
N LYS A 161 13.67 -18.46 3.73
CA LYS A 161 12.57 -19.40 3.98
C LYS A 161 11.59 -19.54 2.79
N GLY A 162 11.88 -18.91 1.66
CA GLY A 162 11.07 -19.01 0.44
C GLY A 162 9.85 -18.09 0.41
N PHE A 163 9.73 -17.15 1.35
CA PHE A 163 8.65 -16.16 1.30
C PHE A 163 8.85 -15.14 0.18
N ARG A 164 7.73 -14.67 -0.36
CA ARG A 164 7.70 -13.48 -1.19
C ARG A 164 7.81 -12.24 -0.31
N VAL A 165 8.72 -11.34 -0.65
CA VAL A 165 8.97 -10.10 0.10
C VAL A 165 9.02 -8.92 -0.86
N THR A 166 8.14 -7.95 -0.65
CA THR A 166 8.16 -6.64 -1.30
C THR A 166 8.54 -5.56 -0.30
N THR A 167 8.89 -4.39 -0.79
CA THR A 167 9.03 -3.20 0.06
C THR A 167 7.94 -2.17 -0.22
N ASN A 168 7.69 -1.31 0.76
CA ASN A 168 6.91 -0.10 0.59
C ASN A 168 7.74 1.09 1.07
N THR A 169 7.86 2.10 0.22
CA THR A 169 8.72 3.27 0.41
C THR A 169 7.90 4.54 0.29
N THR A 170 7.92 5.34 1.34
CA THR A 170 7.32 6.67 1.36
C THR A 170 8.38 7.71 1.01
N ILE A 171 8.12 8.52 -0.01
CA ILE A 171 9.03 9.57 -0.46
C ILE A 171 8.50 10.92 0.00
N PHE A 172 9.23 11.57 0.88
CA PHE A 172 8.88 12.86 1.47
C PHE A 172 9.50 14.04 0.71
N GLU A 173 8.96 15.24 0.95
CA GLU A 173 9.57 16.48 0.45
C GLU A 173 11.01 16.63 0.95
N GLY A 174 11.88 17.19 0.10
CA GLY A 174 13.28 17.47 0.46
C GLY A 174 14.21 16.26 0.43
N THR A 175 13.71 15.06 0.09
CA THR A 175 14.56 13.88 -0.12
C THR A 175 15.42 14.07 -1.38
N ASP A 176 16.72 13.75 -1.30
CA ASP A 176 17.59 13.78 -2.47
C ASP A 176 17.19 12.65 -3.46
N PRO A 177 16.85 12.99 -4.72
CA PRO A 177 16.54 11.99 -5.74
C PRO A 177 17.62 10.91 -5.88
N LYS A 178 18.91 11.26 -5.78
CA LYS A 178 20.03 10.33 -5.96
C LYS A 178 20.08 9.30 -4.83
N GLU A 179 19.86 9.71 -3.58
CA GLU A 179 19.80 8.79 -2.44
C GLU A 179 18.68 7.75 -2.63
N ILE A 180 17.53 8.17 -3.16
CA ILE A 180 16.42 7.25 -3.47
C ILE A 180 16.77 6.30 -4.62
N GLN A 181 17.46 6.77 -5.66
CA GLN A 181 17.92 5.92 -6.77
C GLN A 181 18.96 4.87 -6.30
N GLU A 182 19.86 5.26 -5.39
CA GLU A 182 20.80 4.35 -4.73
C GLU A 182 20.06 3.32 -3.90
N PHE A 183 19.09 3.75 -3.11
CA PHE A 183 18.24 2.89 -2.29
C PHE A 183 17.45 1.87 -3.13
N PHE A 184 16.85 2.27 -4.26
CA PHE A 184 16.18 1.34 -5.18
C PHE A 184 17.15 0.31 -5.78
N SER A 185 18.37 0.73 -6.08
CA SER A 185 19.40 -0.20 -6.56
C SER A 185 19.79 -1.19 -5.46
N PHE A 186 19.97 -0.73 -4.22
CA PHE A 186 20.22 -1.59 -3.07
C PHE A 186 19.10 -2.61 -2.83
N LEU A 187 17.84 -2.18 -2.87
CA LEU A 187 16.69 -3.07 -2.72
C LEU A 187 16.63 -4.12 -3.84
N ASN A 188 16.91 -3.71 -5.07
CA ASN A 188 16.95 -4.63 -6.20
C ASN A 188 18.06 -5.69 -6.01
N ASP A 189 19.24 -5.28 -5.57
CA ASP A 189 20.38 -6.17 -5.28
C ASP A 189 20.14 -7.06 -4.05
N LEU A 190 19.28 -6.62 -3.11
CA LEU A 190 18.81 -7.43 -1.98
C LEU A 190 17.92 -8.60 -2.42
N GLY A 191 17.43 -8.60 -3.67
CA GLY A 191 16.64 -9.70 -4.23
C GLY A 191 15.17 -9.70 -3.82
N ILE A 192 14.62 -8.53 -3.47
CA ILE A 192 13.18 -8.37 -3.19
C ILE A 192 12.34 -8.57 -4.45
N ASP A 193 11.09 -9.01 -4.25
CA ASP A 193 10.19 -9.40 -5.34
C ASP A 193 9.51 -8.21 -6.01
N GLY A 194 9.53 -7.03 -5.40
CA GLY A 194 9.01 -5.79 -5.96
C GLY A 194 9.03 -4.62 -4.98
N MET A 195 9.11 -3.40 -5.51
CA MET A 195 9.08 -2.15 -4.74
C MET A 195 7.77 -1.42 -4.96
N MET A 196 7.09 -1.07 -3.88
CA MET A 196 6.03 -0.06 -3.89
C MET A 196 6.61 1.27 -3.42
N ILE A 197 6.27 2.34 -4.12
CA ILE A 197 6.67 3.71 -3.86
C ILE A 197 5.42 4.58 -3.81
N SER A 198 5.40 5.53 -2.89
CA SER A 198 4.31 6.48 -2.77
C SER A 198 4.84 7.82 -2.29
N PRO A 199 4.29 8.95 -2.78
CA PRO A 199 4.54 10.22 -2.12
C PRO A 199 4.00 10.17 -0.68
N GLY A 200 4.68 10.87 0.22
CA GLY A 200 4.18 11.15 1.55
C GLY A 200 2.85 11.90 1.52
N TYR A 201 2.02 11.68 2.53
CA TYR A 201 0.71 12.31 2.68
C TYR A 201 0.57 12.90 4.08
N SER A 202 0.01 14.11 4.20
CA SER A 202 -0.29 14.71 5.50
C SER A 202 -1.53 14.05 6.04
N TYR A 203 -1.37 13.21 7.05
CA TYR A 203 -2.49 12.99 7.96
C TYR A 203 -2.71 14.30 8.73
N GLU A 204 -3.96 14.74 8.87
CA GLU A 204 -4.31 15.96 9.65
C GLU A 204 -3.83 15.90 11.10
N TRP A 205 -3.51 14.69 11.59
CA TRP A 205 -3.04 14.39 12.94
C TRP A 205 -1.58 13.94 13.00
N ALA A 206 -0.82 14.00 11.89
CA ALA A 206 0.62 13.72 11.92
C ALA A 206 1.39 14.88 12.59
N PRO A 207 2.44 14.61 13.38
CA PRO A 207 3.28 15.65 13.99
C PRO A 207 3.91 16.64 13.00
N ASP A 208 4.22 16.18 11.79
CA ASP A 208 4.80 16.99 10.72
C ASP A 208 3.71 17.48 9.75
N GLN A 209 3.50 18.80 9.72
CA GLN A 209 2.52 19.47 8.85
C GLN A 209 3.20 20.33 7.76
N ASP A 210 4.54 20.47 7.78
CA ASP A 210 5.26 21.52 7.03
C ASP A 210 6.03 21.02 5.80
N HIS A 211 6.16 19.70 5.60
CA HIS A 211 6.95 19.08 4.51
C HIS A 211 6.09 18.36 3.45
N PHE A 212 5.09 19.05 2.89
CA PHE A 212 4.22 18.47 1.84
C PHE A 212 4.45 19.09 0.47
N LEU A 213 4.82 18.22 -0.46
CA LEU A 213 4.92 18.52 -1.88
C LEU A 213 3.53 18.87 -2.42
N LYS A 214 3.39 20.08 -2.99
CA LYS A 214 2.33 20.32 -3.97
C LYS A 214 2.45 19.31 -5.10
N ARG A 215 1.35 19.00 -5.77
CA ARG A 215 1.30 18.00 -6.85
C ARG A 215 2.41 18.19 -7.90
N GLU A 216 2.68 19.42 -8.30
CA GLU A 216 3.74 19.75 -9.27
C GLU A 216 5.15 19.46 -8.73
N GLN A 217 5.41 19.75 -7.45
CA GLN A 217 6.68 19.44 -6.80
C GLN A 217 6.85 17.91 -6.66
N THR A 218 5.77 17.19 -6.33
CA THR A 218 5.77 15.72 -6.33
C THR A 218 6.13 15.18 -7.70
N GLN A 219 5.49 15.69 -8.75
CA GLN A 219 5.77 15.23 -10.12
C GLN A 219 7.20 15.54 -10.56
N ALA A 220 7.74 16.71 -10.19
CA ALA A 220 9.14 17.05 -10.47
C ALA A 220 10.09 16.07 -9.77
N LEU A 221 9.90 15.85 -8.47
CA LEU A 221 10.71 14.92 -7.67
C LEU A 221 10.66 13.49 -8.23
N PHE A 222 9.47 12.95 -8.47
CA PHE A 222 9.32 11.59 -9.01
C PHE A 222 9.88 11.47 -10.43
N ARG A 223 9.82 12.53 -11.25
CA ARG A 223 10.43 12.54 -12.58
C ARG A 223 11.94 12.39 -12.48
N GLU A 224 12.59 13.13 -11.59
CA GLU A 224 14.03 13.00 -11.35
C GLU A 224 14.38 11.60 -10.83
N ILE A 225 13.65 11.10 -9.82
CA ILE A 225 13.86 9.76 -9.25
C ILE A 225 13.70 8.66 -10.29
N LEU A 226 12.67 8.71 -11.13
CA LEU A 226 12.34 7.64 -12.08
C LEU A 226 12.99 7.79 -13.45
N THR A 227 13.74 8.86 -13.73
CA THR A 227 14.40 9.07 -15.02
C THR A 227 15.33 7.92 -15.43
N PRO A 228 16.22 7.38 -14.55
CA PRO A 228 17.06 6.24 -14.91
C PRO A 228 16.25 4.98 -15.28
N TYR A 229 15.11 4.77 -14.63
CA TYR A 229 14.20 3.66 -14.93
C TYR A 229 13.43 3.86 -16.25
N LYS A 230 13.00 5.09 -16.54
CA LYS A 230 12.24 5.42 -17.75
C LYS A 230 13.10 5.42 -19.00
N THR A 231 14.38 5.80 -18.87
CA THR A 231 15.37 5.78 -19.95
C THR A 231 16.03 4.41 -20.17
N GLY A 232 15.73 3.42 -19.30
CA GLY A 232 16.30 2.07 -19.39
C GLY A 232 17.73 1.93 -18.86
N GLN A 233 18.28 2.98 -18.22
CA GLN A 233 19.58 2.93 -17.56
C GLN A 233 19.59 2.02 -16.32
N LYS A 234 18.45 1.93 -15.63
CA LYS A 234 18.24 1.07 -14.46
C LYS A 234 17.02 0.19 -14.68
N ASN A 235 17.12 -1.09 -14.29
CA ASN A 235 16.02 -2.05 -14.39
C ASN A 235 15.48 -2.41 -13.00
N TRP A 236 14.88 -1.42 -12.35
CA TRP A 236 14.24 -1.59 -11.04
C TRP A 236 12.90 -2.32 -11.16
N ASN A 237 12.65 -3.23 -10.23
CA ASN A 237 11.44 -4.04 -10.21
C ASN A 237 10.36 -3.41 -9.32
N PHE A 238 9.46 -2.61 -9.90
CA PHE A 238 8.34 -2.02 -9.18
C PHE A 238 7.11 -2.93 -9.13
N ASN A 239 6.47 -3.00 -7.97
CA ASN A 239 5.18 -3.64 -7.74
C ASN A 239 4.04 -2.60 -7.91
N HIS A 240 4.01 -1.98 -9.09
CA HIS A 240 3.03 -0.96 -9.45
C HIS A 240 2.44 -1.24 -10.82
N ASN A 241 1.24 -0.72 -11.04
CA ASN A 241 0.78 -0.56 -12.41
C ASN A 241 1.72 0.43 -13.13
N PRO A 242 2.26 0.10 -14.32
CA PRO A 242 3.13 1.02 -15.05
C PRO A 242 2.50 2.40 -15.31
N LEU A 243 1.17 2.46 -15.41
CA LEU A 243 0.43 3.70 -15.60
C LEU A 243 0.35 4.55 -14.32
N PHE A 244 0.41 3.92 -13.13
CA PHE A 244 0.53 4.68 -11.89
C PHE A 244 1.89 5.39 -11.81
N LEU A 245 2.97 4.74 -12.26
CA LEU A 245 4.28 5.39 -12.35
C LEU A 245 4.28 6.57 -13.34
N ASP A 246 3.55 6.46 -14.47
CA ASP A 246 3.36 7.57 -15.41
C ASP A 246 2.59 8.74 -14.77
N PHE A 247 1.61 8.42 -13.93
CA PHE A 247 0.87 9.43 -13.17
C PHE A 247 1.76 10.17 -12.17
N LEU A 248 2.63 9.44 -11.46
CA LEU A 248 3.57 10.03 -10.50
C LEU A 248 4.52 11.05 -11.14
N ILE A 249 4.88 10.88 -12.41
CA ILE A 249 5.77 11.82 -13.13
C ILE A 249 5.04 12.85 -14.00
N GLY A 250 3.70 12.84 -13.98
CA GLY A 250 2.85 13.77 -14.73
C GLY A 250 2.65 13.43 -16.22
N GLU A 251 2.99 12.22 -16.68
CA GLU A 251 2.68 11.75 -18.04
C GLU A 251 1.20 11.32 -18.18
N LYS A 252 0.57 10.96 -17.07
CA LYS A 252 -0.87 10.66 -16.97
C LYS A 252 -1.50 11.54 -15.91
N ASP A 253 -2.73 11.98 -16.16
CA ASP A 253 -3.55 12.65 -15.16
C ASP A 253 -4.75 11.75 -14.83
N TYR A 254 -4.90 11.43 -13.55
CA TYR A 254 -5.95 10.55 -13.05
C TYR A 254 -6.76 11.24 -11.97
N GLU A 255 -8.03 10.87 -11.89
CA GLU A 255 -8.85 11.14 -10.72
C GLU A 255 -8.78 9.97 -9.74
N CYS A 256 -8.87 10.26 -8.46
CA CYS A 256 -8.81 9.22 -7.44
C CYS A 256 -10.11 8.41 -7.43
N THR A 257 -9.99 7.14 -7.08
CA THR A 257 -11.11 6.23 -6.85
C THR A 257 -11.07 5.85 -5.38
N PRO A 258 -11.62 6.68 -4.47
CA PRO A 258 -11.45 6.51 -3.03
C PRO A 258 -12.09 5.22 -2.50
N TRP A 259 -13.14 4.72 -3.17
CA TRP A 259 -13.75 3.40 -2.92
C TRP A 259 -12.91 2.22 -3.42
N GLY A 260 -11.85 2.46 -4.20
CA GLY A 260 -11.00 1.41 -4.77
C GLY A 260 -10.11 0.74 -3.73
N SER A 261 -9.80 1.45 -2.64
CA SER A 261 -9.06 0.91 -1.50
C SER A 261 -9.74 1.26 -0.16
N PRO A 262 -10.92 0.69 0.17
CA PRO A 262 -11.61 0.97 1.42
C PRO A 262 -10.79 0.48 2.63
N SER A 263 -11.03 1.07 3.80
CA SER A 263 -10.40 0.64 5.06
C SER A 263 -11.41 0.09 6.06
N TYR A 264 -11.04 -0.99 6.73
CA TYR A 264 -11.78 -1.56 7.85
C TYR A 264 -10.85 -1.73 9.06
N SER A 265 -11.31 -1.33 10.23
CA SER A 265 -10.54 -1.37 11.47
C SER A 265 -11.42 -1.71 12.68
N VAL A 266 -10.83 -1.69 13.89
CA VAL A 266 -11.56 -1.76 15.17
C VAL A 266 -12.65 -0.69 15.35
N LEU A 267 -12.63 0.36 14.53
CA LEU A 267 -13.66 1.42 14.53
C LEU A 267 -14.75 1.21 13.48
N GLY A 268 -14.63 0.19 12.62
CA GLY A 268 -15.54 -0.09 11.50
C GLY A 268 -14.98 0.35 10.14
N TRP A 269 -15.88 0.54 9.17
CA TRP A 269 -15.56 0.96 7.80
C TRP A 269 -15.26 2.46 7.72
N GLN A 270 -14.00 2.85 7.54
CA GLN A 270 -13.58 4.25 7.55
C GLN A 270 -14.13 5.01 6.33
N LYS A 271 -14.68 6.20 6.55
CA LYS A 271 -15.12 7.12 5.49
C LYS A 271 -14.21 8.35 5.42
N PRO A 272 -13.98 8.90 4.22
CA PRO A 272 -14.37 8.39 2.90
C PRO A 272 -13.39 7.36 2.32
N CYS A 273 -12.14 7.33 2.79
CA CYS A 273 -11.06 6.54 2.20
C CYS A 273 -10.06 6.11 3.29
N TYR A 274 -9.00 5.40 2.91
CA TYR A 274 -7.96 4.94 3.84
C TYR A 274 -7.24 6.06 4.61
N LEU A 275 -7.07 7.24 4.00
CA LEU A 275 -6.27 8.33 4.55
C LEU A 275 -7.09 9.31 5.38
N LEU A 276 -8.25 9.71 4.86
CA LEU A 276 -9.16 10.64 5.53
C LEU A 276 -10.06 9.87 6.49
N ASN A 277 -10.13 10.33 7.74
CA ASN A 277 -11.01 9.77 8.77
C ASN A 277 -12.07 10.80 9.16
N GLU A 278 -13.17 10.79 8.43
CA GLU A 278 -14.34 11.63 8.69
C GLU A 278 -15.42 10.87 9.49
N GLY A 279 -15.11 9.63 9.90
CA GLY A 279 -15.96 8.74 10.68
C GLY A 279 -15.94 7.31 10.16
N HIS A 280 -16.87 6.49 10.67
CA HIS A 280 -16.96 5.07 10.34
C HIS A 280 -18.41 4.64 10.12
N TYR A 281 -18.60 3.70 9.20
CA TYR A 281 -19.85 2.98 8.98
C TYR A 281 -19.76 1.56 9.56
N LYS A 282 -20.93 0.93 9.78
CA LYS A 282 -20.98 -0.43 10.33
C LYS A 282 -20.79 -1.50 9.26
N THR A 283 -21.21 -1.20 8.03
CA THR A 283 -21.17 -2.12 6.90
C THR A 283 -20.47 -1.48 5.70
N PHE A 284 -19.87 -2.30 4.86
CA PHE A 284 -19.27 -1.91 3.60
C PHE A 284 -20.32 -1.30 2.66
N GLN A 285 -21.53 -1.87 2.65
CA GLN A 285 -22.62 -1.34 1.84
C GLN A 285 -23.00 0.08 2.25
N GLU A 286 -23.02 0.39 3.56
CA GLU A 286 -23.22 1.76 4.04
C GLU A 286 -22.10 2.69 3.59
N LEU A 287 -20.83 2.25 3.62
CA LEU A 287 -19.71 3.05 3.10
C LEU A 287 -19.94 3.39 1.63
N ILE A 288 -20.34 2.43 0.80
CA ILE A 288 -20.58 2.64 -0.63
C ILE A 288 -21.80 3.53 -0.90
N ASP A 289 -22.91 3.32 -0.20
CA ASP A 289 -24.18 3.98 -0.50
C ASP A 289 -24.35 5.34 0.16
N LYS A 290 -23.80 5.53 1.37
CA LYS A 290 -24.02 6.75 2.17
C LYS A 290 -22.91 7.78 2.03
N THR A 291 -21.77 7.43 1.45
CA THR A 291 -20.68 8.39 1.18
C THR A 291 -20.98 9.15 -0.12
N ASP A 292 -20.99 10.48 -0.06
CA ASP A 292 -21.08 11.31 -1.26
C ASP A 292 -19.72 11.38 -1.95
N TRP A 293 -19.48 10.42 -2.84
CA TRP A 293 -18.22 10.28 -3.57
C TRP A 293 -17.85 11.49 -4.44
N ASN A 294 -18.81 12.36 -4.79
CA ASN A 294 -18.54 13.56 -5.58
C ASN A 294 -17.79 14.64 -4.80
N GLN A 295 -17.72 14.53 -3.47
CA GLN A 295 -16.99 15.46 -2.60
C GLN A 295 -15.50 15.11 -2.44
N TYR A 296 -15.01 14.09 -3.13
CA TYR A 296 -13.64 13.62 -3.01
C TYR A 296 -12.96 13.45 -4.37
N GLY A 297 -11.64 13.44 -4.36
CA GLY A 297 -10.81 13.54 -5.56
C GLY A 297 -10.59 14.98 -5.99
N ARG A 298 -9.64 15.20 -6.90
CA ARG A 298 -9.17 16.55 -7.24
C ARG A 298 -10.28 17.40 -7.88
N LYS A 299 -11.06 16.81 -8.78
CA LYS A 299 -12.18 17.52 -9.46
C LYS A 299 -13.29 17.99 -8.52
N SER A 300 -13.38 17.45 -7.30
CA SER A 300 -14.37 17.89 -6.31
C SER A 300 -14.10 19.29 -5.77
N GLY A 301 -12.87 19.80 -5.90
CA GLY A 301 -12.43 21.03 -5.24
C GLY A 301 -12.14 20.86 -3.74
N ASN A 302 -12.20 19.64 -3.19
CA ASN A 302 -11.87 19.38 -1.80
C ASN A 302 -10.37 19.64 -1.53
N PRO A 303 -10.01 20.58 -0.64
CA PRO A 303 -8.62 20.96 -0.40
C PRO A 303 -7.77 19.78 0.13
N LYS A 304 -8.37 18.84 0.87
CA LYS A 304 -7.67 17.65 1.39
C LYS A 304 -7.28 16.64 0.29
N CYS A 305 -7.89 16.77 -0.89
CA CYS A 305 -7.66 15.91 -2.05
C CYS A 305 -6.83 16.58 -3.15
N ALA A 306 -6.62 17.90 -3.08
CA ALA A 306 -6.08 18.70 -4.18
C ALA A 306 -4.69 18.22 -4.64
N ASP A 307 -3.81 17.92 -3.68
CA ASP A 307 -2.42 17.51 -3.92
C ASP A 307 -2.19 16.02 -3.72
N CYS A 308 -3.23 15.24 -3.40
CA CYS A 308 -3.07 13.81 -3.14
C CYS A 308 -2.58 13.06 -4.38
N MET A 309 -1.57 12.21 -4.19
CA MET A 309 -1.00 11.33 -5.23
C MET A 309 -0.72 9.92 -4.71
N VAL A 310 -1.30 9.56 -3.56
CA VAL A 310 -1.02 8.31 -2.86
C VAL A 310 -1.59 7.12 -3.61
N HIS A 311 -0.79 6.06 -3.73
CA HIS A 311 -1.16 4.85 -4.47
C HIS A 311 -2.53 4.27 -4.10
N CYS A 312 -2.96 4.27 -2.83
CA CYS A 312 -4.25 3.70 -2.43
C CYS A 312 -5.46 4.33 -3.16
N GLY A 313 -5.37 5.60 -3.56
CA GLY A 313 -6.42 6.30 -4.30
C GLY A 313 -6.29 6.24 -5.82
N TYR A 314 -5.09 5.95 -6.36
CA TYR A 314 -4.78 6.10 -7.79
C TYR A 314 -4.32 4.80 -8.48
N GLU A 315 -3.81 3.82 -7.74
CA GLU A 315 -3.55 2.48 -8.27
C GLU A 315 -4.82 1.80 -8.77
N PRO A 316 -5.97 1.84 -8.05
CA PRO A 316 -7.20 1.28 -8.61
C PRO A 316 -7.65 1.99 -9.90
N THR A 317 -7.46 3.32 -10.00
CA THR A 317 -7.69 4.05 -11.26
C THR A 317 -6.76 3.56 -12.37
N ALA A 318 -5.46 3.43 -12.10
CA ALA A 318 -4.47 2.94 -13.06
C ALA A 318 -4.75 1.50 -13.49
N ALA A 319 -5.18 0.64 -12.56
CA ALA A 319 -5.58 -0.74 -12.84
C ALA A 319 -6.80 -0.81 -13.77
N MET A 320 -7.78 0.08 -13.59
CA MET A 320 -8.92 0.18 -14.51
C MET A 320 -8.51 0.74 -15.88
N ASP A 321 -7.64 1.74 -15.95
CA ASP A 321 -7.13 2.29 -17.23
C ASP A 321 -6.29 1.26 -18.00
N ALA A 322 -5.55 0.42 -17.28
CA ALA A 322 -4.76 -0.67 -17.86
C ALA A 322 -5.61 -1.72 -18.60
N MET A 323 -6.89 -1.87 -18.25
CA MET A 323 -7.82 -2.78 -18.91
C MET A 323 -8.43 -2.19 -20.19
N GLN A 324 -8.15 -0.92 -20.53
CA GLN A 324 -8.63 -0.32 -21.78
C GLN A 324 -7.81 -0.86 -22.98
N PRO A 325 -8.43 -1.02 -24.17
CA PRO A 325 -7.76 -1.57 -25.35
C PRO A 325 -6.42 -0.88 -25.71
N ASN A 326 -6.34 0.44 -25.50
CA ASN A 326 -5.15 1.22 -25.82
C ASN A 326 -3.97 0.99 -24.85
N ASN A 327 -4.22 0.47 -23.64
CA ASN A 327 -3.21 0.30 -22.59
C ASN A 327 -2.93 -1.17 -22.24
N ILE A 328 -3.82 -2.10 -22.61
CA ILE A 328 -3.73 -3.50 -22.19
C ILE A 328 -2.43 -4.17 -22.64
N GLY A 329 -1.97 -3.90 -23.87
CA GLY A 329 -0.72 -4.46 -24.39
C GLY A 329 0.51 -4.08 -23.56
N ARG A 330 0.59 -2.82 -23.11
CA ARG A 330 1.68 -2.34 -22.24
C ARG A 330 1.62 -2.97 -20.85
N SER A 331 0.42 -3.07 -20.30
CA SER A 331 0.19 -3.66 -18.97
C SER A 331 0.55 -5.14 -18.95
N VAL A 332 0.13 -5.88 -19.99
CA VAL A 332 0.50 -7.29 -20.17
C VAL A 332 2.01 -7.45 -20.35
N LYS A 333 2.66 -6.60 -21.17
CA LYS A 333 4.12 -6.65 -21.33
C LYS A 333 4.86 -6.47 -20.00
N ALA A 334 4.39 -5.57 -19.14
CA ALA A 334 4.99 -5.36 -17.82
C ALA A 334 4.90 -6.59 -16.90
N LEU A 335 3.89 -7.45 -17.08
CA LEU A 335 3.76 -8.71 -16.33
C LEU A 335 4.79 -9.75 -16.72
N PHE A 336 5.30 -9.72 -17.96
CA PHE A 336 6.28 -10.70 -18.44
C PHE A 336 7.73 -10.23 -18.33
N GLY A 337 7.96 -9.08 -17.66
CA GLY A 337 9.27 -8.44 -17.59
C GLY A 337 9.55 -7.59 -18.85
N ARG A 338 10.40 -6.57 -18.69
CA ARG A 338 10.87 -5.74 -19.81
C ARG A 338 11.98 -6.44 -20.59
#